data_AF-A0A1R3I4T4-F1
#
_entry.id   AF-A0A1R3I4T4-F1
#
_cell.length_a   1.000
_cell.length_b   1.000
_cell.length_c   1.000
_cell.angle_alpha   90.00
_cell.angle_beta   90.00
_cell.angle_gamma   90.00
#
_symmetry.space_group_name_H-M   'P 1'
#
loop_
_entity.id
_entity.type
_entity.pdbx_description
1 polymer ?
#
loop_
_entity_poly.entity_id
_entity_poly.type
_entity_poly.pdbx_seq_one_letter_code
_entity_poly.pdbx_strand_id
1 'polypeptide(L)'
;MEAEEVKRKKYGRSRKRKKSSSDSEPNTTILPLLMASTYKQSLPLLKKCLYKFHRSFLSQPHEEEAPPLAVILSLCPLLLNYESPEIASLTAEIVGAASLMSFHMNQQVVSDSPTLKALISLIPTSPNSVSTAACNALLDLCSSSLGRHRLLHSSALKTLMTFGLLEQITKQNKRPDGSAGYSLHLTLAIEVEPPFE
;
A
#
# COMPACT_ATOMS: atom_id res chain seq x y z
N MET A 1 62.50 -5.99 35.50
CA MET A 1 61.64 -7.17 35.30
C MET A 1 60.21 -6.68 35.50
N GLU A 2 59.35 -6.95 34.51
CA GLU A 2 57.85 -6.98 34.48
C GLU A 2 57.06 -6.52 35.74
N ALA A 3 55.90 -5.87 35.68
CA ALA A 3 55.07 -5.27 34.59
C ALA A 3 54.09 -4.24 35.26
N GLU A 4 53.13 -3.54 34.64
CA GLU A 4 52.56 -3.49 33.28
C GLU A 4 52.00 -2.05 33.01
N GLU A 5 51.32 -1.81 31.89
CA GLU A 5 50.62 -0.54 31.59
C GLU A 5 49.10 -0.72 31.45
N VAL A 6 48.29 0.07 32.19
CA VAL A 6 46.89 0.34 31.79
C VAL A 6 46.53 1.83 31.93
N LYS A 7 46.86 2.59 30.88
CA LYS A 7 46.47 4.01 30.73
C LYS A 7 44.96 4.16 30.46
N ARG A 8 44.16 4.47 31.49
CA ARG A 8 42.74 4.86 31.33
C ARG A 8 42.60 6.28 30.76
N LYS A 9 42.55 6.41 29.43
CA LYS A 9 42.22 7.68 28.75
C LYS A 9 40.73 8.04 28.91
N LYS A 10 40.44 9.23 29.42
CA LYS A 10 39.10 9.85 29.43
C LYS A 10 38.69 10.22 28.01
N TYR A 11 37.46 9.87 27.60
CA TYR A 11 36.69 10.63 26.61
C TYR A 11 35.27 10.83 27.11
N GLY A 12 34.83 12.08 27.17
CA GLY A 12 33.51 12.44 27.67
C GLY A 12 32.39 12.00 26.73
N ARG A 13 31.50 11.11 27.20
CA ARG A 13 30.24 10.81 26.51
C ARG A 13 29.31 12.02 26.59
N SER A 14 29.39 12.90 25.60
CA SER A 14 28.39 13.95 25.39
C SER A 14 27.03 13.29 25.14
N ARG A 15 26.16 13.32 26.16
CA ARG A 15 24.77 12.84 26.07
C ARG A 15 24.00 13.81 25.18
N LYS A 16 24.06 13.58 23.86
CA LYS A 16 23.28 14.34 22.87
C LYS A 16 21.79 14.09 23.14
N ARG A 17 21.15 14.99 23.88
CA ARG A 17 19.71 14.98 24.16
C ARG A 17 18.98 14.77 22.84
N LYS A 18 18.21 13.68 22.74
CA LYS A 18 17.41 13.36 21.56
C LYS A 18 16.31 14.43 21.50
N LYS A 19 16.47 15.42 20.61
CA LYS A 19 15.52 16.53 20.49
C LYS A 19 14.17 15.95 20.07
N SER A 20 13.19 16.01 20.97
CA SER A 20 11.79 15.81 20.66
C SER A 20 11.34 16.95 19.75
N SER A 21 11.31 16.72 18.45
CA SER A 21 10.60 17.58 17.50
C SER A 21 9.18 17.06 17.38
N SER A 22 8.30 17.57 18.24
CA SER A 22 6.89 17.74 17.89
C SER A 22 6.82 18.70 16.71
N ASP A 23 6.40 18.19 15.55
CA ASP A 23 5.58 18.85 14.54
C ASP A 23 5.51 17.90 13.34
N SER A 24 4.62 16.92 13.46
CA SER A 24 4.18 16.09 12.35
C SER A 24 2.99 16.77 11.69
N GLU A 25 3.27 17.86 10.97
CA GLU A 25 2.26 18.50 10.14
C GLU A 25 1.98 17.59 8.92
N PRO A 26 0.72 17.16 8.68
CA PRO A 26 0.40 16.27 7.56
C PRO A 26 0.68 16.93 6.19
N ASN A 27 0.71 18.27 6.14
CA ASN A 27 0.90 19.05 4.93
C ASN A 27 2.35 19.03 4.40
N THR A 28 3.36 18.75 5.24
CA THR A 28 4.77 18.80 4.81
C THR A 28 5.20 17.64 3.91
N THR A 29 4.37 16.61 3.71
CA THR A 29 4.69 15.46 2.82
C THR A 29 4.03 15.55 1.45
N ILE A 30 2.91 16.28 1.28
CA ILE A 30 2.11 16.31 0.05
C ILE A 30 2.87 16.97 -1.10
N LEU A 31 3.35 18.20 -0.91
CA LEU A 31 4.05 18.95 -1.95
C LEU A 31 5.34 18.25 -2.42
N PRO A 32 6.19 17.69 -1.52
CA PRO A 32 7.31 16.84 -1.93
C PRO A 32 6.89 15.56 -2.66
N LEU A 33 5.75 14.95 -2.32
CA LEU A 33 5.23 13.77 -3.01
C LEU A 33 4.84 14.10 -4.45
N LEU A 34 4.07 15.19 -4.64
CA LEU A 34 3.62 15.70 -5.94
C LEU A 34 4.81 16.07 -6.85
N MET A 35 5.82 16.73 -6.28
CA MET A 35 7.06 17.09 -6.99
C MET A 35 7.92 15.86 -7.30
N ALA A 36 8.02 14.87 -6.40
CA ALA A 36 8.83 13.68 -6.62
C ALA A 36 8.16 12.64 -7.54
N SER A 37 6.83 12.60 -7.60
CA SER A 37 6.07 11.74 -8.52
C SER A 37 6.10 12.25 -9.97
N THR A 38 6.15 13.57 -10.16
CA THR A 38 6.27 14.22 -11.47
C THR A 38 7.73 14.30 -11.95
N TYR A 39 8.70 14.43 -11.03
CA TYR A 39 10.12 14.54 -11.35
C TYR A 39 10.89 13.25 -11.02
N LYS A 40 10.95 12.33 -12.00
CA LYS A 40 11.57 10.97 -11.91
C LYS A 40 12.98 10.90 -11.31
N GLN A 41 13.71 12.02 -11.24
CA GLN A 41 15.09 12.09 -10.73
C GLN A 41 15.23 11.86 -9.20
N SER A 42 14.13 11.84 -8.42
CA SER A 42 14.22 11.70 -6.94
C SER A 42 13.52 10.46 -6.36
N LEU A 43 13.66 9.30 -7.02
CA LEU A 43 13.15 8.01 -6.54
C LEU A 43 13.33 7.75 -5.02
N PRO A 44 14.48 8.04 -4.37
CA PRO A 44 14.62 7.85 -2.92
C PRO A 44 13.75 8.79 -2.07
N LEU A 45 13.47 10.01 -2.55
CA LEU A 45 12.58 10.95 -1.87
C LEU A 45 11.11 10.51 -2.01
N LEU A 46 10.71 10.09 -3.21
CA LEU A 46 9.36 9.57 -3.47
C LEU A 46 9.04 8.38 -2.55
N LYS A 47 9.94 7.37 -2.50
CA LYS A 47 9.82 6.24 -1.56
C LYS A 47 9.70 6.69 -0.12
N LYS A 48 10.60 7.57 0.34
CA LYS A 48 10.62 8.08 1.73
C LYS A 48 9.34 8.83 2.09
N CYS A 49 8.75 9.57 1.15
CA CYS A 49 7.51 10.31 1.37
C CYS A 49 6.29 9.37 1.36
N LEU A 50 6.22 8.39 0.44
CA LEU A 50 5.17 7.35 0.45
C LEU A 50 5.20 6.52 1.74
N TYR A 51 6.37 6.07 2.21
CA TYR A 51 6.46 5.30 3.45
C TYR A 51 6.05 6.11 4.69
N LYS A 52 6.42 7.40 4.73
CA LYS A 52 5.94 8.31 5.77
C LYS A 52 4.43 8.48 5.73
N PHE A 53 3.87 8.67 4.52
CA PHE A 53 2.44 8.79 4.35
C PHE A 53 1.72 7.51 4.80
N HIS A 54 2.04 6.35 4.21
CA HIS A 54 1.44 5.07 4.56
C HIS A 54 1.50 4.78 6.07
N ARG A 55 2.65 5.06 6.72
CA ARG A 55 2.78 4.92 8.16
C ARG A 55 1.88 5.89 8.93
N SER A 56 1.84 7.17 8.58
CA SER A 56 0.96 8.16 9.25
C SER A 56 -0.51 7.81 9.05
N PHE A 57 -0.84 7.39 7.82
CA PHE A 57 -2.15 6.98 7.35
C PHE A 57 -2.70 5.80 8.17
N LEU A 58 -1.91 4.75 8.40
CA LEU A 58 -2.31 3.62 9.25
C LEU A 58 -2.25 3.90 10.76
N SER A 59 -1.61 4.99 11.22
CA SER A 59 -1.34 5.24 12.65
C SER A 59 -2.30 6.25 13.31
N GLN A 60 -3.17 6.92 12.55
CA GLN A 60 -4.07 7.96 13.06
C GLN A 60 -5.52 7.64 12.68
N PRO A 61 -6.49 7.78 13.61
CA PRO A 61 -7.89 7.88 13.22
C PRO A 61 -8.06 9.20 12.46
N HIS A 62 -8.48 9.11 11.20
CA HIS A 62 -8.67 10.31 10.37
C HIS A 62 -10.06 10.90 10.61
N GLU A 63 -10.12 12.22 10.70
CA GLU A 63 -11.36 12.94 10.44
C GLU A 63 -11.64 12.88 8.93
N GLU A 64 -12.90 12.76 8.54
CA GLU A 64 -13.32 12.32 7.18
C GLU A 64 -12.92 13.28 6.04
N GLU A 65 -12.50 14.51 6.36
CA GLU A 65 -12.11 15.55 5.40
C GLU A 65 -10.60 15.84 5.38
N ALA A 66 -9.75 14.82 5.32
CA ALA A 66 -8.31 15.00 5.16
C ALA A 66 -7.92 15.25 3.67
N PRO A 67 -7.64 16.49 3.21
CA PRO A 67 -7.16 16.74 1.84
C PRO A 67 -5.86 16.05 1.40
N PRO A 68 -4.93 15.59 2.29
CA PRO A 68 -3.71 14.88 1.82
C PRO A 68 -4.00 13.62 0.99
N LEU A 69 -5.12 12.95 1.26
CA LEU A 69 -5.39 11.61 0.76
C LEU A 69 -6.06 11.61 -0.62
N ALA A 70 -6.98 12.54 -0.88
CA ALA A 70 -7.55 12.72 -2.21
C ALA A 70 -6.47 13.07 -3.26
N VAL A 71 -5.45 13.86 -2.87
CA VAL A 71 -4.28 14.15 -3.70
C VAL A 71 -3.45 12.88 -3.97
N ILE A 72 -3.36 11.96 -3.02
CA ILE A 72 -2.58 10.73 -3.20
C ILE A 72 -3.35 9.73 -4.07
N LEU A 73 -4.67 9.64 -3.93
CA LEU A 73 -5.50 8.86 -4.83
C LEU A 73 -5.43 9.35 -6.28
N SER A 74 -5.38 10.68 -6.52
CA SER A 74 -5.21 11.20 -7.89
C SER A 74 -3.83 10.89 -8.51
N LEU A 75 -2.82 10.55 -7.68
CA LEU A 75 -1.51 10.08 -8.14
C LEU A 75 -1.43 8.56 -8.33
N CYS A 76 -2.38 7.77 -7.83
CA CYS A 76 -2.36 6.30 -7.91
C CYS A 76 -2.14 5.75 -9.34
N PRO A 77 -2.75 6.28 -10.42
CA PRO A 77 -2.50 5.79 -11.78
C PRO A 77 -1.04 5.93 -12.21
N LEU A 78 -0.35 6.99 -11.78
CA LEU A 78 1.07 7.23 -12.08
C LEU A 78 1.98 6.36 -11.22
N LEU A 79 1.67 6.25 -9.92
CA LEU A 79 2.50 5.54 -8.94
C LEU A 79 2.41 4.02 -9.09
N LEU A 80 1.25 3.47 -9.44
CA LEU A 80 1.08 2.04 -9.74
C LEU A 80 1.85 1.61 -10.98
N ASN A 81 1.99 2.49 -11.97
CA ASN A 81 2.76 2.24 -13.20
C ASN A 81 4.25 2.65 -13.09
N TYR A 82 4.74 2.96 -11.89
CA TYR A 82 6.15 3.33 -11.69
C TYR A 82 7.06 2.09 -11.78
N GLU A 83 8.22 2.24 -12.41
CA GLU A 83 9.23 1.18 -12.62
C GLU A 83 9.76 0.52 -11.32
N SER A 84 9.40 1.02 -10.14
CA SER A 84 9.88 0.53 -8.85
C SER A 84 8.82 -0.34 -8.18
N PRO A 85 9.07 -1.65 -7.98
CA PRO A 85 8.07 -2.54 -7.39
C PRO A 85 7.69 -2.13 -5.96
N GLU A 86 8.62 -1.57 -5.21
CA GLU A 86 8.40 -1.02 -3.86
C GLU A 86 7.41 0.16 -3.84
N ILE A 87 7.36 0.97 -4.92
CA ILE A 87 6.37 2.04 -5.07
C ILE A 87 5.02 1.45 -5.49
N ALA A 88 5.02 0.54 -6.46
CA ALA A 88 3.78 -0.08 -6.94
C ALA A 88 3.06 -0.86 -5.84
N SER A 89 3.79 -1.67 -5.04
CA SER A 89 3.20 -2.41 -3.91
C SER A 89 2.68 -1.47 -2.82
N LEU A 90 3.48 -0.47 -2.41
CA LEU A 90 3.09 0.49 -1.37
C LEU A 90 1.90 1.36 -1.80
N THR A 91 1.79 1.67 -3.09
CA THR A 91 0.63 2.38 -3.64
C THR A 91 -0.61 1.48 -3.64
N ALA A 92 -0.47 0.20 -4.01
CA ALA A 92 -1.57 -0.75 -3.91
C ALA A 92 -2.03 -0.95 -2.45
N GLU A 93 -1.11 -1.04 -1.48
CA GLU A 93 -1.41 -1.08 -0.04
C GLU A 93 -2.20 0.16 0.42
N ILE A 94 -1.78 1.37 0.00
CA ILE A 94 -2.53 2.62 0.28
C ILE A 94 -3.93 2.57 -0.34
N VAL A 95 -4.08 2.07 -1.57
CA VAL A 95 -5.38 1.96 -2.25
C VAL A 95 -6.30 0.97 -1.52
N GLY A 96 -5.80 -0.20 -1.11
CA GLY A 96 -6.57 -1.17 -0.33
C GLY A 96 -7.04 -0.59 1.00
N ALA A 97 -6.11 -0.02 1.78
CA ALA A 97 -6.43 0.62 3.05
C ALA A 97 -7.44 1.79 2.91
N ALA A 98 -7.29 2.65 1.90
CA ALA A 98 -8.28 3.69 1.60
C ALA A 98 -9.67 3.10 1.26
N SER A 99 -9.71 1.97 0.55
CA SER A 99 -10.95 1.29 0.18
C SER A 99 -11.70 0.67 1.36
N LEU A 100 -11.02 0.44 2.49
CA LEU A 100 -11.62 -0.02 3.75
C LEU A 100 -11.96 1.12 4.72
N MET A 101 -11.41 2.32 4.53
CA MET A 101 -11.59 3.43 5.48
C MET A 101 -12.99 4.04 5.46
N SER A 102 -13.56 4.27 4.28
CA SER A 102 -14.96 4.72 4.16
C SER A 102 -15.56 4.36 2.82
N PHE A 103 -16.90 4.34 2.75
CA PHE A 103 -17.62 4.12 1.50
C PHE A 103 -17.29 5.19 0.46
N HIS A 104 -17.14 6.45 0.87
CA HIS A 104 -16.78 7.54 -0.04
C HIS A 104 -15.39 7.33 -0.67
N MET A 105 -14.42 6.88 0.13
CA MET A 105 -13.07 6.56 -0.35
C MET A 105 -13.06 5.38 -1.33
N ASN A 106 -13.75 4.30 -0.98
CA ASN A 106 -13.96 3.15 -1.85
C ASN A 106 -14.58 3.60 -3.18
N GLN A 107 -15.64 4.42 -3.13
CA GLN A 107 -16.29 5.00 -4.30
C GLN A 107 -15.34 5.86 -5.15
N GLN A 108 -14.46 6.68 -4.56
CA GLN A 108 -13.46 7.46 -5.31
C GLN A 108 -12.53 6.54 -6.12
N VAL A 109 -11.91 5.54 -5.46
CA VAL A 109 -11.00 4.59 -6.13
C VAL A 109 -11.72 3.78 -7.21
N VAL A 110 -12.89 3.23 -6.89
CA VAL A 110 -13.70 2.43 -7.82
C VAL A 110 -14.22 3.26 -9.02
N SER A 111 -14.34 4.57 -8.83
CA SER A 111 -14.70 5.49 -9.91
C SER A 111 -13.54 5.75 -10.86
N ASP A 112 -12.31 5.81 -10.37
CA ASP A 112 -11.10 6.07 -11.15
C ASP A 112 -10.66 4.85 -11.99
N SER A 113 -11.16 4.81 -13.23
CA SER A 113 -10.86 3.74 -14.19
C SER A 113 -9.35 3.58 -14.51
N PRO A 114 -8.53 4.65 -14.61
CA PRO A 114 -7.07 4.55 -14.64
C PRO A 114 -6.45 3.75 -13.49
N THR A 115 -6.79 4.04 -12.22
CA THR A 115 -6.28 3.29 -11.05
C THR A 115 -6.69 1.81 -11.11
N LEU A 116 -7.96 1.53 -11.39
CA LEU A 116 -8.43 0.13 -11.52
C LEU A 116 -7.67 -0.62 -12.63
N LYS A 117 -7.49 -0.02 -13.80
CA LYS A 117 -6.73 -0.65 -14.91
C LYS A 117 -5.27 -0.91 -14.53
N ALA A 118 -4.64 0.03 -13.83
CA ALA A 118 -3.27 -0.12 -13.34
C ALA A 118 -3.16 -1.30 -12.35
N LEU A 119 -4.04 -1.38 -11.33
CA LEU A 119 -4.09 -2.53 -10.40
C LEU A 119 -4.25 -3.87 -11.13
N ILE A 120 -5.19 -3.96 -12.08
CA ILE A 120 -5.45 -5.21 -12.82
C ILE A 120 -4.24 -5.62 -13.66
N SER A 121 -3.54 -4.66 -14.28
CA SER A 121 -2.36 -4.94 -15.12
C SER A 121 -1.14 -5.44 -14.34
N LEU A 122 -1.00 -5.06 -13.07
CA LEU A 122 0.09 -5.52 -12.21
C LEU A 122 0.00 -7.01 -11.90
N ILE A 123 -1.20 -7.58 -11.73
CA ILE A 123 -1.37 -8.97 -11.29
C ILE A 123 -0.64 -9.99 -12.19
N PRO A 124 -0.80 -10.00 -13.53
CA PRO A 124 -0.13 -10.96 -14.40
C PRO A 124 1.32 -10.60 -14.80
N THR A 125 1.78 -9.37 -14.56
CA THR A 125 3.08 -8.87 -15.10
C THR A 125 4.14 -8.54 -14.05
N SER A 126 3.74 -8.31 -12.80
CA SER A 126 4.61 -7.78 -11.74
C SER A 126 5.20 -8.87 -10.84
N PRO A 127 6.31 -8.61 -10.12
CA PRO A 127 6.86 -9.56 -9.17
C PRO A 127 5.87 -9.87 -8.03
N ASN A 128 6.02 -11.05 -7.42
CA ASN A 128 5.12 -11.62 -6.40
C ASN A 128 4.60 -10.61 -5.34
N SER A 129 5.45 -9.73 -4.82
CA SER A 129 5.06 -8.75 -3.79
C SER A 129 4.06 -7.73 -4.33
N VAL A 130 4.27 -7.23 -5.55
CA VAL A 130 3.39 -6.26 -6.21
C VAL A 130 2.09 -6.91 -6.64
N SER A 131 2.15 -8.11 -7.23
CA SER A 131 0.95 -8.87 -7.62
C SER A 131 0.09 -9.21 -6.40
N THR A 132 0.71 -9.60 -5.27
CA THR A 132 -0.01 -9.85 -4.00
C THR A 132 -0.65 -8.58 -3.45
N ALA A 133 0.08 -7.45 -3.40
CA ALA A 133 -0.46 -6.17 -2.95
C ALA A 133 -1.63 -5.69 -3.84
N ALA A 134 -1.52 -5.84 -5.17
CA ALA A 134 -2.58 -5.52 -6.11
C ALA A 134 -3.81 -6.44 -5.95
N CYS A 135 -3.61 -7.74 -5.70
CA CYS A 135 -4.71 -8.66 -5.38
C CYS A 135 -5.43 -8.24 -4.09
N ASN A 136 -4.69 -7.96 -3.02
CA ASN A 136 -5.26 -7.50 -1.74
C ASN A 136 -6.07 -6.21 -1.95
N ALA A 137 -5.53 -5.22 -2.65
CA ALA A 137 -6.24 -3.97 -2.96
C ALA A 137 -7.56 -4.20 -3.73
N LEU A 138 -7.60 -5.13 -4.69
CA LEU A 138 -8.83 -5.49 -5.39
C LEU A 138 -9.84 -6.25 -4.49
N LEU A 139 -9.37 -7.03 -3.51
CA LEU A 139 -10.24 -7.67 -2.50
C LEU A 139 -10.81 -6.65 -1.52
N ASP A 140 -10.00 -5.69 -1.07
CA ASP A 140 -10.40 -4.57 -0.22
C ASP A 140 -11.45 -3.69 -0.91
N LEU A 141 -11.29 -3.44 -2.22
CA LEU A 141 -12.29 -2.77 -3.06
C LEU A 141 -13.63 -3.54 -3.07
N CYS A 142 -13.58 -4.87 -3.19
CA CYS A 142 -14.76 -5.77 -3.18
C CYS A 142 -15.51 -5.85 -1.83
N SER A 143 -15.00 -5.23 -0.76
CA SER A 143 -15.76 -5.07 0.49
C SER A 143 -17.10 -4.34 0.26
N SER A 144 -17.16 -3.40 -0.69
CA SER A 144 -18.39 -2.68 -1.05
C SER A 144 -19.14 -3.32 -2.24
N SER A 145 -20.45 -3.15 -2.28
CA SER A 145 -21.30 -3.57 -3.42
C SER A 145 -20.93 -2.83 -4.72
N LEU A 146 -20.51 -1.57 -4.62
CA LEU A 146 -20.04 -0.75 -5.74
C LEU A 146 -18.73 -1.30 -6.32
N GLY A 147 -17.78 -1.68 -5.46
CA GLY A 147 -16.53 -2.33 -5.85
C GLY A 147 -16.80 -3.66 -6.56
N ARG A 148 -17.65 -4.53 -5.99
CA ARG A 148 -18.06 -5.79 -6.63
C ARG A 148 -18.63 -5.56 -8.04
N HIS A 149 -19.60 -4.66 -8.20
CA HIS A 149 -20.19 -4.33 -9.49
C HIS A 149 -19.15 -3.83 -10.50
N ARG A 150 -18.25 -2.92 -10.07
CA ARG A 150 -17.27 -2.32 -10.99
C ARG A 150 -16.16 -3.29 -11.37
N LEU A 151 -15.80 -4.23 -10.50
CA LEU A 151 -14.91 -5.33 -10.87
C LEU A 151 -15.59 -6.32 -11.84
N LEU A 152 -16.89 -6.61 -11.70
CA LEU A 152 -17.66 -7.43 -12.65
C LEU A 152 -17.73 -6.80 -14.06
N HIS A 153 -17.85 -5.47 -14.15
CA HIS A 153 -17.80 -4.74 -15.41
C HIS A 153 -16.38 -4.51 -15.97
N SER A 154 -15.37 -5.20 -15.43
CA SER A 154 -13.98 -5.08 -15.84
C SER A 154 -13.33 -6.46 -16.08
N SER A 155 -12.10 -6.50 -16.57
CA SER A 155 -11.32 -7.74 -16.64
C SER A 155 -10.83 -8.23 -15.27
N ALA A 156 -11.03 -7.47 -14.18
CA ALA A 156 -10.48 -7.77 -12.85
C ALA A 156 -10.82 -9.18 -12.35
N LEU A 157 -12.09 -9.58 -12.39
CA LEU A 157 -12.51 -10.89 -11.87
C LEU A 157 -11.85 -12.05 -12.63
N LYS A 158 -11.76 -11.95 -13.96
CA LYS A 158 -11.05 -12.93 -14.80
C LYS A 158 -9.57 -12.97 -14.47
N THR A 159 -8.93 -11.82 -14.30
CA THR A 159 -7.50 -11.72 -13.93
C THR A 159 -7.23 -12.29 -12.54
N LEU A 160 -8.08 -11.99 -11.54
CA LEU A 160 -8.01 -12.53 -10.19
C LEU A 160 -8.17 -14.06 -10.18
N MET A 161 -9.15 -14.61 -10.91
CA MET A 161 -9.33 -16.07 -10.98
C MET A 161 -8.17 -16.76 -11.72
N THR A 162 -7.67 -16.19 -12.81
CA THR A 162 -6.66 -16.81 -13.68
C THR A 162 -5.24 -16.71 -13.10
N PHE A 163 -4.89 -15.57 -12.50
CA PHE A 163 -3.53 -15.28 -12.03
C PHE A 163 -3.50 -15.12 -10.51
N GLY A 164 -4.41 -14.33 -9.92
CA GLY A 164 -4.44 -14.08 -8.47
C GLY A 164 -4.63 -15.34 -7.62
N LEU A 165 -5.64 -16.17 -7.90
CA LEU A 165 -5.91 -17.39 -7.12
C LEU A 165 -4.96 -18.54 -7.47
N LEU A 166 -4.86 -18.90 -8.76
CA LEU A 166 -4.12 -20.08 -9.20
C LEU A 166 -2.63 -20.00 -8.86
N GLU A 167 -2.03 -18.80 -8.96
CA GLU A 167 -0.62 -18.63 -8.65
C GLU A 167 -0.33 -18.71 -7.14
N GLN A 168 -1.24 -18.25 -6.29
CA GLN A 168 -1.11 -18.36 -4.82
C GLN A 168 -1.34 -19.81 -4.36
N ILE A 169 -2.37 -20.49 -4.87
CA ILE A 169 -2.68 -21.90 -4.55
C ILE A 169 -1.53 -22.83 -4.96
N THR A 170 -0.97 -22.65 -6.16
CA THR A 170 0.17 -23.47 -6.63
C THR A 170 1.48 -23.18 -5.88
N LYS A 171 1.64 -22.00 -5.28
CA LYS A 171 2.80 -21.65 -4.43
C LYS A 171 2.70 -22.20 -3.01
N GLN A 172 1.50 -22.27 -2.41
CA GLN A 172 1.31 -22.90 -1.09
C GLN A 172 1.72 -24.38 -1.12
N ASN A 173 1.41 -25.11 -2.20
CA ASN A 173 1.84 -26.51 -2.40
C ASN A 173 3.37 -26.71 -2.60
N LYS A 174 4.18 -25.64 -2.63
CA LYS A 174 5.65 -25.71 -2.85
C LYS A 174 6.50 -25.30 -1.66
N ARG A 175 5.90 -24.91 -0.52
CA ARG A 175 6.64 -24.60 0.70
C ARG A 175 6.59 -25.79 1.66
N PRO A 176 7.72 -26.49 1.91
CA PRO A 176 7.90 -27.08 3.23
C PRO A 176 8.02 -25.94 4.27
N ASP A 177 7.99 -26.32 5.55
CA ASP A 177 8.26 -25.48 6.73
C ASP A 177 7.06 -24.65 7.23
N GLY A 178 6.65 -24.97 8.45
CA GLY A 178 5.48 -24.43 9.15
C GLY A 178 5.63 -23.01 9.69
N SER A 179 6.03 -22.07 8.83
CA SER A 179 5.67 -20.66 9.03
C SER A 179 4.15 -20.54 8.84
N ALA A 180 3.46 -19.90 9.78
CA ALA A 180 2.02 -19.66 9.69
C ALA A 180 1.71 -18.66 8.57
N GLY A 181 1.72 -19.15 7.33
CA GLY A 181 1.32 -18.38 6.16
C GLY A 181 -0.14 -18.00 6.28
N TYR A 182 -0.44 -16.72 6.10
CA TYR A 182 -1.80 -16.18 6.12
C TYR A 182 -2.70 -17.00 5.21
N SER A 183 -3.63 -17.75 5.81
CA SER A 183 -4.57 -18.59 5.08
C SER A 183 -5.67 -17.70 4.51
N LEU A 184 -5.67 -17.56 3.17
CA LEU A 184 -6.70 -16.81 2.46
C LEU A 184 -8.01 -17.61 2.41
N HIS A 185 -8.74 -17.65 3.53
CA HIS A 185 -10.16 -18.00 3.51
C HIS A 185 -10.94 -16.84 2.90
N LEU A 186 -11.24 -16.95 1.60
CA LEU A 186 -12.05 -15.98 0.88
C LEU A 186 -13.52 -16.44 0.79
N THR A 187 -14.37 -15.92 1.67
CA THR A 187 -15.82 -16.05 1.51
C THR A 187 -16.30 -14.94 0.59
N LEU A 188 -16.38 -15.22 -0.72
CA LEU A 188 -16.99 -14.30 -1.68
C LEU A 188 -18.52 -14.31 -1.50
N ALA A 189 -19.02 -13.53 -0.53
CA ALA A 189 -20.44 -13.34 -0.33
C ALA A 189 -21.04 -12.58 -1.52
N ILE A 190 -21.60 -13.33 -2.48
CA ILE A 190 -22.52 -12.79 -3.49
C ILE A 190 -23.85 -12.58 -2.78
N GLU A 191 -23.97 -11.46 -2.08
CA GLU A 191 -25.25 -10.98 -1.60
C GLU A 191 -26.10 -10.61 -2.82
N VAL A 192 -27.07 -11.47 -3.13
CA VAL A 192 -28.09 -11.20 -4.14
C VAL A 192 -29.08 -10.22 -3.52
N GLU A 193 -28.86 -8.94 -3.79
CA GLU A 193 -29.77 -7.88 -3.40
C GLU A 193 -31.17 -8.19 -3.98
N PRO A 194 -32.23 -8.28 -3.16
CA PRO A 194 -33.56 -8.56 -3.67
C PRO A 194 -34.01 -7.43 -4.60
N PRO A 195 -34.76 -7.71 -5.68
CA PRO A 195 -35.33 -6.66 -6.51
C PRO A 195 -36.25 -5.80 -5.65
N PHE A 196 -36.00 -4.49 -5.63
CA PHE A 196 -36.75 -3.51 -4.84
C PHE A 196 -38.27 -3.65 -5.05
N GLU A 197 -39.03 -3.66 -3.95
CA GLU A 197 -40.51 -3.53 -3.95
C GLU A 197 -40.96 -2.08 -4.26
#